data_AF-A0A2H1VMB6-F1
#
_entry.id   AF-A0A2H1VMB6-F1
#
_cell.length_a   1.000
_cell.length_b   1.000
_cell.length_c   1.000
_cell.angle_alpha   90.00
_cell.angle_beta   90.00
_cell.angle_gamma   90.00
#
_symmetry.space_group_name_H-M   'P 1'
#
loop_
_entity.id
_entity.type
_entity.pdbx_description
1 polymer ?
#
loop_
_entity_poly.entity_id
_entity_poly.type
_entity_poly.pdbx_seq_one_letter_code
_entity_poly.pdbx_strand_id
1 'polypeptide(L)'
;MDNMSLKEIQSKLLLWEAAENPLAPLTSEQRESILDLESLLLGVSSDLDEGTTEKIDNEESDKSNIPTVDTTYDFLEWYESLCDNNLKTDDAPYEAYHKQLDDRRNECVALTNQIGATMSDLDKLTEQYNFVSNKTNALHTMSEQLLADQNKLSSIGDDIKQKLHYFTQVEHLSQRLNSPTMSVNSETFFNVLAKIDECLEYMRANSNYKESHTYLVKYRHLQNRAISLIRSYVTHVLNHATEQMLAPKDEDQNDQDNMDTAYAVYFGKFQAAAPKLKMVISEIESRAEKNADYASLLSDIQREYAARRWRVAGAATGGALVGGAAAGAPPPDHCSQLRAACSLLAHACRDECALYYHFFTNPSPALDEYLQSLCTGLYESLRSQIIHINHLETLAELCVILRVEVIEEQVNNDPRLSALGQCARALLQDAQERLVYRAHVHLRADVLLYRPAHGDLAYPSKL
;
A
#
# COMPACT_ATOMS: atom_id res chain seq x y z
N MET A 1 -2.07 -39.27 2.02
CA MET A 1 -1.10 -40.29 2.49
C MET A 1 -0.33 -39.64 3.61
N ASP A 2 -0.74 -39.95 4.83
CA ASP A 2 -0.30 -39.25 6.04
C ASP A 2 1.17 -39.57 6.33
N ASN A 3 1.97 -38.51 6.56
CA ASN A 3 3.36 -38.62 6.98
C ASN A 3 3.41 -39.27 8.37
N MET A 4 3.53 -40.59 8.42
CA MET A 4 3.73 -41.32 9.67
C MET A 4 5.02 -40.86 10.34
N SER A 5 4.92 -40.54 11.63
CA SER A 5 6.05 -40.09 12.43
C SER A 5 7.02 -41.25 12.71
N LEU A 6 8.30 -40.93 12.87
CA LEU A 6 9.37 -41.91 13.13
C LEU A 6 9.09 -42.81 14.36
N LYS A 7 8.37 -42.28 15.35
CA LYS A 7 7.92 -43.03 16.54
C LYS A 7 6.82 -44.05 16.23
N GLU A 8 5.92 -43.73 15.31
CA GLU A 8 4.89 -44.68 14.87
C GLU A 8 5.49 -45.84 14.09
N ILE A 9 6.50 -45.57 13.24
CA ILE A 9 7.24 -46.62 12.52
C ILE A 9 7.95 -47.56 13.50
N GLN A 10 8.64 -47.01 14.51
CA GLN A 10 9.30 -47.82 15.54
C GLN A 10 8.30 -48.66 16.36
N SER A 11 7.15 -48.09 16.71
CA SER A 11 6.10 -48.83 17.42
C SER A 11 5.52 -49.99 16.60
N LYS A 12 5.37 -49.80 15.28
CA LYS A 12 4.88 -50.83 14.36
C LYS A 12 5.91 -51.94 14.09
N LEU A 13 7.21 -51.61 14.08
CA LEU A 13 8.29 -52.60 14.00
C LEU A 13 8.34 -53.49 15.25
N LEU A 14 8.13 -52.93 16.45
CA LEU A 14 8.03 -53.72 17.68
C LEU A 14 6.85 -54.70 17.70
N LEU A 15 5.81 -54.43 16.90
CA LEU A 15 4.64 -55.30 16.76
C LEU A 15 4.79 -56.35 15.64
N TRP A 16 5.92 -56.42 14.94
CA TRP A 16 6.21 -57.49 13.97
C TRP A 16 6.47 -58.85 14.64
N GLU A 17 7.09 -58.84 15.82
CA GLU A 17 7.48 -60.06 16.56
C GLU A 17 6.56 -60.35 17.76
N ALA A 18 5.41 -59.66 17.85
CA ALA A 18 4.48 -59.82 18.98
C ALA A 18 3.87 -61.24 19.01
N ALA A 19 3.83 -61.85 20.19
CA ALA A 19 3.32 -63.21 20.40
C ALA A 19 1.80 -63.33 20.14
N GLU A 20 1.05 -62.24 20.29
CA GLU A 20 -0.37 -62.15 19.96
C GLU A 20 -0.58 -61.16 18.80
N ASN A 21 -1.13 -61.64 17.68
CA ASN A 21 -1.44 -60.89 16.45
C ASN A 21 -0.26 -60.09 15.85
N PRO A 22 0.80 -60.77 15.35
CA PRO A 22 1.91 -60.12 14.67
C PRO A 22 1.45 -59.44 13.37
N LEU A 23 2.02 -58.27 13.06
CA LEU A 23 1.73 -57.54 11.82
C LEU A 23 2.20 -58.24 10.54
N ALA A 24 3.06 -59.27 10.66
CA ALA A 24 3.51 -60.12 9.56
C ALA A 24 3.47 -61.61 9.99
N PRO A 25 2.29 -62.25 9.99
CA PRO A 25 2.20 -63.67 10.34
C PRO A 25 2.88 -64.51 9.24
N LEU A 26 3.88 -65.31 9.62
CA LEU A 26 4.48 -66.31 8.71
C LEU A 26 3.40 -67.27 8.20
N THR A 27 3.40 -67.52 6.89
CA THR A 27 2.49 -68.49 6.26
C THR A 27 2.83 -69.92 6.71
N SER A 28 1.86 -70.82 6.59
CA SER A 28 2.02 -72.22 7.02
C SER A 28 3.23 -72.90 6.35
N GLU A 29 3.44 -72.64 5.06
CA GLU A 29 4.59 -73.15 4.28
C GLU A 29 5.94 -72.62 4.81
N GLN A 30 6.00 -71.35 5.23
CA GLN A 30 7.23 -70.77 5.77
C GLN A 30 7.57 -71.35 7.15
N ARG A 31 6.56 -71.64 7.97
CA ARG A 31 6.77 -72.32 9.26
C ARG A 31 7.24 -73.76 9.08
N GLU A 32 6.69 -74.47 8.09
CA GLU A 32 7.09 -75.84 7.74
C GLU A 32 8.55 -75.86 7.26
N SER A 33 8.96 -74.92 6.41
CA SER A 33 10.37 -74.81 5.97
C SER A 33 11.35 -74.49 7.11
N ILE A 34 10.92 -73.75 8.13
CA ILE A 34 11.73 -73.47 9.32
C ILE A 34 11.86 -74.73 10.19
N LEU A 35 10.78 -75.50 10.34
CA LEU A 35 10.80 -76.79 11.04
C LEU A 35 11.67 -77.83 10.32
N ASP A 36 11.63 -77.86 8.98
CA ASP A 36 12.50 -78.73 8.18
C ASP A 36 13.98 -78.35 8.38
N LEU A 37 14.30 -77.05 8.38
CA LEU A 37 15.65 -76.55 8.69
C LEU A 37 16.08 -76.86 10.11
N GLU A 38 15.17 -76.76 11.08
CA GLU A 38 15.43 -77.11 12.49
C GLU A 38 15.68 -78.63 12.64
N SER A 39 14.96 -79.47 11.88
CA SER A 39 15.15 -80.92 11.85
C SER A 39 16.49 -81.33 11.22
N LEU A 40 16.93 -80.62 10.17
CA LEU A 40 18.23 -80.79 9.51
C LEU A 40 19.39 -80.37 10.43
N LEU A 41 19.18 -79.34 11.28
CA LEU A 41 20.17 -78.88 12.26
C LEU A 41 20.27 -79.78 13.50
N LEU A 42 19.19 -80.44 13.91
CA LEU A 42 19.15 -81.35 15.06
C LEU A 42 19.58 -82.80 14.76
N GLY A 43 19.96 -83.10 13.52
CA GLY A 43 20.71 -84.31 13.19
C GLY A 43 19.95 -85.62 13.43
N VAL A 44 18.64 -85.65 13.15
CA VAL A 44 17.88 -86.91 13.09
C VAL A 44 17.86 -87.35 11.62
N SER A 45 18.87 -88.12 11.21
CA SER A 45 18.88 -88.79 9.91
C SER A 45 17.84 -89.92 9.90
N SER A 46 16.78 -89.78 9.10
CA SER A 46 16.18 -90.95 8.45
C SER A 46 16.83 -91.16 7.09
N ASP A 47 16.71 -92.38 6.58
CA ASP A 47 17.16 -92.86 5.26
C ASP A 47 18.56 -93.50 5.36
N LEU A 48 18.74 -94.82 5.52
CA LEU A 48 18.13 -95.99 4.86
C LEU A 48 18.09 -95.84 3.32
N ASP A 49 18.61 -96.90 2.67
CA ASP A 49 18.78 -97.13 1.23
C ASP A 49 19.97 -96.43 0.54
N GLU A 50 20.76 -97.09 -0.29
CA GLU A 50 20.81 -98.49 -0.74
C GLU A 50 22.15 -98.70 -1.46
N GLY A 51 22.58 -99.94 -1.58
CA GLY A 51 23.11 -100.38 -2.86
C GLY A 51 24.62 -100.56 -3.03
N THR A 52 25.03 -101.81 -2.79
CA THR A 52 25.87 -102.62 -3.69
C THR A 52 27.33 -102.24 -3.92
N THR A 53 28.21 -102.97 -3.23
CA THR A 53 29.48 -103.45 -3.83
C THR A 53 29.57 -104.95 -3.61
N GLU A 54 29.19 -105.71 -4.64
CA GLU A 54 29.70 -107.06 -4.85
C GLU A 54 31.19 -106.97 -5.19
N LYS A 55 32.00 -107.74 -4.47
CA LYS A 55 32.80 -108.87 -4.97
C LYS A 55 33.98 -109.06 -4.00
N ILE A 56 34.23 -110.29 -3.61
CA ILE A 56 35.23 -111.18 -4.22
C ILE A 56 35.33 -112.37 -3.27
N ASP A 57 34.80 -113.49 -3.72
CA ASP A 57 35.17 -114.83 -3.24
C ASP A 57 36.69 -114.98 -3.32
N ASN A 58 37.34 -115.11 -2.17
CA ASN A 58 38.66 -115.72 -2.11
C ASN A 58 38.44 -117.23 -1.96
N GLU A 59 38.33 -117.89 -3.11
CA GLU A 59 38.52 -119.33 -3.21
C GLU A 59 39.90 -119.69 -2.64
N GLU A 60 39.85 -120.45 -1.56
CA GLU A 60 40.65 -121.65 -1.31
C GLU A 60 42.00 -121.74 -2.03
N SER A 61 43.05 -121.50 -1.25
CA SER A 61 44.26 -122.32 -1.24
C SER A 61 44.88 -122.66 -2.60
N ASP A 62 45.52 -121.68 -3.22
CA ASP A 62 46.50 -121.91 -4.27
C ASP A 62 47.74 -122.62 -3.68
N LYS A 63 47.63 -123.94 -3.56
CA LYS A 63 48.78 -124.81 -3.78
C LYS A 63 49.06 -124.82 -5.27
N SER A 64 50.33 -124.63 -5.59
CA SER A 64 50.98 -124.81 -6.89
C SER A 64 50.87 -123.62 -7.86
N ASN A 65 51.82 -122.70 -7.74
CA ASN A 65 52.78 -122.47 -8.81
C ASN A 65 54.04 -121.83 -8.23
N ILE A 66 54.79 -122.63 -7.47
CA ILE A 66 56.23 -122.43 -7.40
C ILE A 66 56.73 -122.98 -8.75
N PRO A 67 57.30 -122.16 -9.65
CA PRO A 67 57.93 -122.70 -10.86
C PRO A 67 59.03 -123.69 -10.43
N THR A 68 59.34 -124.70 -11.25
CA THR A 68 60.50 -125.56 -11.00
C THR A 68 61.77 -124.72 -11.10
N VAL A 69 62.26 -124.23 -9.96
CA VAL A 69 63.49 -123.46 -9.86
C VAL A 69 64.66 -124.44 -9.96
N ASP A 70 65.15 -124.68 -11.17
CA ASP A 70 66.38 -125.43 -11.37
C ASP A 70 67.63 -124.52 -11.27
N THR A 71 67.44 -123.20 -11.29
CA THR A 71 68.52 -122.20 -11.18
C THR A 71 68.18 -121.09 -10.19
N THR A 72 69.15 -120.66 -9.37
CA THR A 72 69.00 -119.55 -8.40
C THR A 72 68.51 -118.23 -9.02
N TYR A 73 68.71 -118.06 -10.32
CA TYR A 73 68.26 -116.92 -11.10
C TYR A 73 66.73 -116.88 -11.24
N ASP A 74 66.09 -118.01 -11.53
CA ASP A 74 64.64 -118.08 -11.77
C ASP A 74 63.83 -117.84 -10.48
N PHE A 75 64.39 -118.19 -9.33
CA PHE A 75 63.80 -117.86 -8.02
C PHE A 75 63.93 -116.38 -7.69
N LEU A 76 65.05 -115.74 -8.02
CA LEU A 76 65.25 -114.32 -7.76
C LEU A 76 64.31 -113.48 -8.63
N GLU A 77 64.11 -113.84 -9.89
CA GLU A 77 63.20 -113.13 -10.80
C GLU A 77 61.72 -113.27 -10.36
N TRP A 78 61.31 -114.45 -9.90
CA TRP A 78 59.98 -114.64 -9.32
C TRP A 78 59.81 -113.90 -7.99
N TYR A 79 60.81 -113.94 -7.11
CA TYR A 79 60.79 -113.22 -5.84
C TYR A 79 60.78 -111.71 -6.05
N GLU A 80 61.52 -111.19 -7.03
CA GLU A 80 61.53 -109.79 -7.41
C GLU A 80 60.16 -109.36 -7.97
N SER A 81 59.54 -110.18 -8.82
CA SER A 81 58.17 -109.93 -9.29
C SER A 81 57.13 -109.99 -8.15
N LEU A 82 57.28 -110.90 -7.19
CA LEU A 82 56.41 -110.99 -6.02
C LEU A 82 56.58 -109.75 -5.12
N CYS A 83 57.83 -109.33 -4.90
CA CYS A 83 58.15 -108.13 -4.12
C CYS A 83 57.59 -106.87 -4.79
N ASP A 84 57.75 -106.71 -6.11
CA ASP A 84 57.20 -105.59 -6.88
C ASP A 84 55.67 -105.54 -6.83
N ASN A 85 55.02 -106.70 -6.90
CA ASN A 85 53.57 -106.76 -6.80
C ASN A 85 53.08 -106.47 -5.39
N ASN A 86 53.79 -106.92 -4.36
CA ASN A 86 53.45 -106.62 -2.96
C ASN A 86 53.67 -105.14 -2.64
N LEU A 87 54.78 -104.55 -3.12
CA LEU A 87 55.05 -103.10 -3.05
C LEU A 87 53.94 -102.29 -3.72
N LYS A 88 53.51 -102.66 -4.93
CA LYS A 88 52.41 -101.98 -5.63
C LYS A 88 51.06 -102.14 -4.91
N THR A 89 50.84 -103.27 -4.24
CA THR A 89 49.60 -103.52 -3.49
C THR A 89 49.56 -102.73 -2.19
N ASP A 90 50.70 -102.60 -1.51
CA ASP A 90 50.85 -101.79 -0.31
C ASP A 90 50.84 -100.28 -0.62
N ASP A 91 51.36 -99.85 -1.78
CA ASP A 91 51.42 -98.44 -2.20
C ASP A 91 50.10 -97.91 -2.80
N ALA A 92 49.27 -98.78 -3.37
CA ALA A 92 47.97 -98.44 -3.98
C ALA A 92 47.02 -97.58 -3.10
N PRO A 93 46.77 -97.90 -1.81
CA PRO A 93 45.90 -97.07 -0.96
C PRO A 93 46.50 -95.68 -0.67
N TYR A 94 47.83 -95.58 -0.58
CA TYR A 94 48.51 -94.29 -0.39
C TYR A 94 48.46 -93.44 -1.65
N GLU A 95 48.58 -94.04 -2.83
CA GLU A 95 48.43 -93.36 -4.12
C GLU A 95 46.98 -92.86 -4.33
N ALA A 96 45.99 -93.67 -3.96
CA ALA A 96 44.57 -93.28 -3.99
C ALA A 96 44.28 -92.11 -3.02
N TYR A 97 44.83 -92.16 -1.80
CA TYR A 97 44.68 -91.07 -0.83
C TYR A 97 45.40 -89.78 -1.26
N HIS A 98 46.59 -89.91 -1.85
CA HIS A 98 47.31 -88.78 -2.44
C HIS A 98 46.50 -88.13 -3.56
N LYS A 99 45.90 -88.94 -4.44
CA LYS A 99 45.02 -88.45 -5.51
C LYS A 99 43.80 -87.72 -4.95
N GLN A 100 43.15 -88.25 -3.91
CA GLN A 100 42.02 -87.59 -3.26
C GLN A 100 42.42 -86.25 -2.62
N LEU A 101 43.60 -86.17 -1.99
CA LEU A 101 44.14 -84.92 -1.46
C LEU A 101 44.45 -83.91 -2.55
N ASP A 102 44.96 -84.37 -3.69
CA ASP A 102 45.25 -83.53 -4.85
C ASP A 102 43.94 -83.00 -5.48
N ASP A 103 42.91 -83.83 -5.58
CA ASP A 103 41.57 -83.42 -6.04
C ASP A 103 40.95 -82.37 -5.10
N ARG A 104 41.00 -82.59 -3.77
CA ARG A 104 40.54 -81.60 -2.77
C ARG A 104 41.34 -80.32 -2.81
N ARG A 105 42.66 -80.41 -2.99
CA ARG A 105 43.53 -79.24 -3.17
C ARG A 105 43.11 -78.45 -4.41
N ASN A 106 42.86 -79.14 -5.52
CA ASN A 106 42.43 -78.52 -6.77
C ASN A 106 41.07 -77.84 -6.63
N GLU A 107 40.12 -78.45 -5.90
CA GLU A 107 38.84 -77.81 -5.55
C GLU A 107 39.02 -76.56 -4.68
N CYS A 108 39.87 -76.61 -3.66
CA CYS A 108 40.17 -75.44 -2.84
C CYS A 108 40.83 -74.31 -3.66
N VAL A 109 41.71 -74.65 -4.61
CA VAL A 109 42.30 -73.69 -5.54
C VAL A 109 41.24 -73.11 -6.47
N ALA A 110 40.33 -73.93 -7.00
CA ALA A 110 39.22 -73.46 -7.83
C ALA A 110 38.29 -72.50 -7.08
N LEU A 111 37.92 -72.83 -5.84
CA LEU A 111 37.14 -71.96 -4.95
C LEU A 111 37.88 -70.65 -4.64
N THR A 112 39.17 -70.72 -4.35
CA THR A 112 39.99 -69.52 -4.09
C THR A 112 40.04 -68.62 -5.33
N ASN A 113 40.17 -69.20 -6.52
CA ASN A 113 40.13 -68.44 -7.78
C ASN A 113 38.75 -67.81 -8.03
N GLN A 114 37.66 -68.53 -7.72
CA GLN A 114 36.30 -67.98 -7.83
C GLN A 114 36.07 -66.84 -6.83
N ILE A 115 36.50 -66.98 -5.59
CA ILE A 115 36.43 -65.91 -4.57
C ILE A 115 37.28 -64.71 -5.01
N GLY A 116 38.46 -64.94 -5.59
CA GLY A 116 39.29 -63.88 -6.16
C GLY A 116 38.59 -63.15 -7.31
N ALA A 117 37.92 -63.89 -8.19
CA ALA A 117 37.14 -63.31 -9.29
C ALA A 117 35.95 -62.48 -8.79
N THR A 118 35.17 -63.02 -7.84
CA THR A 118 34.02 -62.30 -7.26
C THR A 118 34.45 -61.06 -6.49
N MET A 119 35.56 -61.11 -5.75
CA MET A 119 36.12 -59.94 -5.07
C MET A 119 36.52 -58.86 -6.07
N SER A 120 37.20 -59.23 -7.17
CA SER A 120 37.54 -58.31 -8.26
C SER A 120 36.29 -57.66 -8.86
N ASP A 121 35.21 -58.41 -9.04
CA ASP A 121 33.97 -57.86 -9.59
C ASP A 121 33.24 -56.96 -8.59
N LEU A 122 33.34 -57.24 -7.29
CA LEU A 122 32.83 -56.39 -6.21
C LEU A 122 33.62 -55.09 -6.10
N ASP A 123 34.95 -55.14 -6.29
CA ASP A 123 35.80 -53.95 -6.38
C ASP A 123 35.42 -53.08 -7.58
N LYS A 124 35.23 -53.69 -8.75
CA LYS A 124 34.73 -52.97 -9.95
C LYS A 124 33.37 -52.35 -9.73
N LEU A 125 32.44 -53.08 -9.09
CA LEU A 125 31.11 -52.56 -8.80
C LEU A 125 31.17 -51.38 -7.84
N THR A 126 32.04 -51.45 -6.83
CA THR A 126 32.28 -50.36 -5.87
C THR A 126 32.88 -49.14 -6.57
N GLU A 127 33.83 -49.34 -7.48
CA GLU A 127 34.41 -48.27 -8.29
C GLU A 127 33.36 -47.60 -9.20
N GLN A 128 32.54 -48.40 -9.90
CA GLN A 128 31.44 -47.88 -10.72
C GLN A 128 30.38 -47.16 -9.89
N TYR A 129 30.02 -47.69 -8.72
CA TYR A 129 29.07 -47.04 -7.81
C TYR A 129 29.61 -45.69 -7.34
N ASN A 130 30.89 -45.63 -6.92
CA ASN A 130 31.52 -44.39 -6.52
C ASN A 130 31.60 -43.39 -7.68
N PHE A 131 31.91 -43.85 -8.89
CA PHE A 131 31.91 -43.00 -10.08
C PHE A 131 30.54 -42.42 -10.38
N VAL A 132 29.48 -43.24 -10.38
CA VAL A 132 28.11 -42.80 -10.63
C VAL A 132 27.62 -41.90 -9.51
N SER A 133 27.88 -42.23 -8.25
CA SER A 133 27.52 -41.44 -7.08
C SER A 133 28.17 -40.05 -7.13
N ASN A 134 29.48 -39.99 -7.37
CA ASN A 134 30.21 -38.72 -7.51
C ASN A 134 29.68 -37.89 -8.68
N LYS A 135 29.43 -38.51 -9.84
CA LYS A 135 28.90 -37.81 -11.02
C LYS A 135 27.47 -37.32 -10.81
N THR A 136 26.63 -38.11 -10.13
CA THR A 136 25.24 -37.75 -9.82
C THR A 136 25.18 -36.65 -8.78
N ASN A 137 26.00 -36.70 -7.73
CA ASN A 137 26.11 -35.65 -6.73
C ASN A 137 26.64 -34.35 -7.35
N ALA A 138 27.63 -34.43 -8.25
CA ALA A 138 28.12 -33.26 -8.98
C ALA A 138 27.02 -32.65 -9.87
N LEU A 139 26.26 -33.48 -10.58
CA LEU A 139 25.14 -33.03 -11.41
C LEU A 139 24.01 -32.42 -10.56
N HIS A 140 23.69 -33.03 -9.42
CA HIS A 140 22.70 -32.52 -8.49
C HIS A 140 23.13 -31.16 -7.94
N THR A 141 24.38 -31.02 -7.51
CA THR A 141 24.96 -29.74 -7.05
C THR A 141 24.91 -28.68 -8.14
N MET A 142 25.28 -29.03 -9.38
CA MET A 142 25.18 -28.11 -10.52
C MET A 142 23.73 -27.71 -10.79
N SER A 143 22.77 -28.63 -10.69
CA SER A 143 21.35 -28.34 -10.88
C SER A 143 20.81 -27.44 -9.78
N GLU A 144 21.17 -27.66 -8.52
CA GLU A 144 20.77 -26.78 -7.41
C GLU A 144 21.36 -25.38 -7.57
N GLN A 145 22.64 -25.29 -7.96
CA GLN A 145 23.28 -24.01 -8.24
C GLN A 145 22.58 -23.27 -9.40
N LEU A 146 22.22 -23.98 -10.46
CA LEU A 146 21.53 -23.40 -11.61
C LEU A 146 20.11 -22.94 -11.24
N LEU A 147 19.40 -23.69 -10.39
CA LEU A 147 18.11 -23.28 -9.84
C LEU A 147 18.23 -22.04 -8.94
N ALA A 148 19.27 -21.97 -8.10
CA ALA A 148 19.55 -20.82 -7.26
C ALA A 148 19.85 -19.57 -8.13
N ASP A 149 20.67 -19.73 -9.16
CA ASP A 149 20.98 -18.66 -10.11
C ASP A 149 19.74 -18.23 -10.89
N GLN A 150 18.91 -19.17 -11.36
CA GLN A 150 17.64 -18.86 -12.02
C GLN A 150 16.70 -18.04 -11.11
N ASN A 151 16.53 -18.45 -9.86
CA ASN A 151 15.71 -17.74 -8.89
C ASN A 151 16.26 -16.33 -8.61
N LYS A 152 17.59 -16.21 -8.48
CA LYS A 152 18.26 -14.92 -8.30
C LYS A 152 18.08 -14.01 -9.52
N LEU A 153 18.27 -14.53 -10.73
CA LEU A 153 18.05 -13.77 -11.96
C LEU A 153 16.58 -13.36 -12.12
N SER A 154 15.64 -14.22 -11.76
CA SER A 154 14.21 -13.90 -11.76
C SER A 154 13.91 -12.75 -10.79
N SER A 155 14.42 -12.83 -9.55
CA SER A 155 14.26 -11.77 -8.55
C SER A 155 14.85 -10.43 -9.03
N ILE A 156 16.03 -10.45 -9.63
CA ILE A 156 16.64 -9.23 -10.21
C ILE A 156 15.80 -8.71 -11.37
N GLY A 157 15.25 -9.59 -12.21
CA GLY A 157 14.35 -9.24 -13.30
C GLY A 157 13.08 -8.54 -12.80
N ASP A 158 12.48 -9.05 -11.73
CA ASP A 158 11.31 -8.45 -11.10
C ASP A 158 11.64 -7.09 -10.46
N ASP A 159 12.78 -6.96 -9.79
CA ASP A 159 13.25 -5.68 -9.24
C ASP A 159 13.48 -4.63 -10.33
N ILE A 160 14.11 -5.01 -11.44
CA ILE A 160 14.31 -4.12 -12.59
C ILE A 160 12.95 -3.71 -13.16
N LYS A 161 12.02 -4.65 -13.30
CA LYS A 161 10.67 -4.38 -13.81
C LYS A 161 9.90 -3.41 -12.92
N GLN A 162 9.96 -3.57 -11.59
CA GLN A 162 9.35 -2.64 -10.64
C GLN A 162 9.96 -1.24 -10.74
N LYS A 163 11.29 -1.13 -10.83
CA LYS A 163 11.96 0.17 -11.01
C LYS A 163 11.61 0.81 -12.35
N LEU A 164 11.60 0.03 -13.43
CA LEU A 164 11.26 0.47 -14.78
C LEU A 164 9.79 0.89 -14.89
N HIS A 165 8.91 0.30 -14.09
CA HIS A 165 7.49 0.65 -14.06
C HIS A 165 7.28 2.16 -13.93
N TYR A 166 7.95 2.80 -12.96
CA TYR A 166 7.89 4.24 -12.74
C TYR A 166 8.44 5.08 -13.90
N PHE A 167 9.22 4.52 -14.83
CA PHE A 167 9.66 5.23 -16.04
C PHE A 167 8.64 5.06 -17.18
N THR A 168 8.05 3.86 -17.32
CA THR A 168 7.01 3.60 -18.34
C THR A 168 5.68 4.30 -18.05
N GLN A 169 5.35 4.53 -16.78
CA GLN A 169 4.06 5.12 -16.39
C GLN A 169 3.84 6.55 -16.91
N VAL A 170 4.91 7.32 -17.20
CA VAL A 170 4.78 8.69 -17.74
C VAL A 170 3.89 8.72 -18.98
N GLU A 171 4.11 7.80 -19.91
CA GLU A 171 3.39 7.80 -21.20
C GLU A 171 1.92 7.44 -21.01
N HIS A 172 1.63 6.43 -20.18
CA HIS A 172 0.28 6.03 -19.84
C HIS A 172 -0.49 7.13 -19.11
N LEU A 173 0.14 7.80 -18.16
CA LEU A 173 -0.46 8.92 -17.41
C LEU A 173 -0.68 10.13 -18.33
N SER A 174 0.28 10.42 -19.22
CA SER A 174 0.15 11.48 -20.24
C SER A 174 -1.04 11.24 -21.18
N GLN A 175 -1.16 10.03 -21.73
CA GLN A 175 -2.27 9.69 -22.62
C GLN A 175 -3.63 9.79 -21.93
N ARG A 176 -3.73 9.33 -20.67
CA ARG A 176 -4.96 9.48 -19.89
C ARG A 176 -5.30 10.94 -19.64
N LEU A 177 -4.33 11.76 -19.23
CA LEU A 177 -4.56 13.18 -18.92
C LEU A 177 -4.92 14.01 -20.16
N ASN A 178 -4.45 13.60 -21.34
CA ASN A 178 -4.76 14.27 -22.61
C ASN A 178 -6.10 13.81 -23.22
N SER A 179 -6.75 12.80 -22.66
CA SER A 179 -8.05 12.35 -23.19
C SER A 179 -9.16 13.36 -22.89
N PRO A 180 -9.92 13.82 -23.89
CA PRO A 180 -10.96 14.86 -23.73
C PRO A 180 -12.18 14.37 -22.93
N THR A 181 -12.29 13.07 -22.70
CA THR A 181 -13.38 12.42 -21.95
C THR A 181 -13.13 12.33 -20.44
N MET A 182 -11.94 12.71 -19.96
CA MET A 182 -11.66 12.69 -18.52
C MET A 182 -12.34 13.85 -17.80
N SER A 183 -13.29 13.52 -16.92
CA SER A 183 -13.88 14.49 -16.02
C SER A 183 -13.01 14.67 -14.77
N VAL A 184 -12.74 15.93 -14.43
CA VAL A 184 -11.97 16.30 -13.22
C VAL A 184 -12.68 15.85 -11.94
N ASN A 185 -14.01 15.70 -11.99
CA ASN A 185 -14.85 15.23 -10.88
C ASN A 185 -14.97 13.69 -10.79
N SER A 186 -14.07 12.94 -11.41
CA SER A 186 -14.07 11.46 -11.34
C SER A 186 -12.97 10.94 -10.42
N GLU A 187 -13.27 9.89 -9.66
CA GLU A 187 -12.27 9.12 -8.90
C GLU A 187 -11.11 8.61 -9.79
N THR A 188 -11.38 8.37 -11.08
CA THR A 188 -10.33 7.98 -12.03
C THR A 188 -9.25 9.06 -12.19
N PHE A 189 -9.64 10.34 -12.15
CA PHE A 189 -8.73 11.47 -12.20
C PHE A 189 -7.93 11.61 -10.91
N PHE A 190 -8.55 11.44 -9.74
CA PHE A 190 -7.86 11.45 -8.44
C PHE A 190 -6.84 10.32 -8.31
N ASN A 191 -7.16 9.14 -8.84
CA ASN A 191 -6.22 8.02 -8.94
C ASN A 191 -5.02 8.33 -9.85
N VAL A 192 -5.23 9.03 -10.98
CA VAL A 192 -4.15 9.47 -11.86
C VAL A 192 -3.26 10.48 -11.13
N LEU A 193 -3.84 11.45 -10.43
CA LEU A 193 -3.08 12.40 -9.62
C LEU A 193 -2.27 11.71 -8.52
N ALA A 194 -2.86 10.74 -7.80
CA ALA A 194 -2.17 9.99 -6.75
C ALA A 194 -0.96 9.23 -7.31
N LYS A 195 -1.11 8.61 -8.48
CA LYS A 195 0.00 7.95 -9.19
C LYS A 195 1.09 8.94 -9.63
N ILE A 196 0.73 10.14 -10.10
CA ILE A 196 1.69 11.18 -10.44
C ILE A 196 2.49 11.59 -9.20
N ASP A 197 1.83 11.79 -8.07
CA ASP A 197 2.49 12.16 -6.81
C ASP A 197 3.40 11.03 -6.29
N GLU A 198 2.96 9.77 -6.35
CA GLU A 198 3.79 8.60 -6.01
C GLU A 198 5.04 8.51 -6.89
N CYS A 199 4.88 8.70 -8.20
CA CYS A 199 6.00 8.69 -9.14
C CYS A 199 6.97 9.86 -8.89
N LEU A 200 6.45 11.05 -8.56
CA LEU A 200 7.28 12.20 -8.19
C LEU A 200 8.08 11.94 -6.93
N GLU A 201 7.46 11.36 -5.90
CA GLU A 201 8.13 11.03 -4.64
C GLU A 201 9.20 9.95 -4.85
N TYR A 202 8.89 8.91 -5.63
CA TYR A 202 9.85 7.87 -6.00
C TYR A 202 11.07 8.44 -6.74
N MET A 203 10.87 9.35 -7.69
CA MET A 203 11.96 9.98 -8.44
C MET A 203 12.80 10.93 -7.57
N ARG A 204 12.20 11.58 -6.57
CA ARG A 204 12.92 12.40 -5.58
C ARG A 204 13.76 11.53 -4.64
N ALA A 205 13.20 10.43 -4.14
CA ALA A 205 13.90 9.49 -3.28
C ALA A 205 15.09 8.80 -3.99
N ASN A 206 14.98 8.59 -5.32
CA ASN A 206 16.01 7.95 -6.13
C ASN A 206 16.71 8.91 -7.11
N SER A 207 17.20 10.03 -6.59
CA SER A 207 17.91 11.06 -7.38
C SER A 207 19.19 10.53 -8.06
N ASN A 208 19.76 9.43 -7.57
CA ASN A 208 21.00 8.82 -8.07
C ASN A 208 20.87 8.16 -9.46
N TYR A 209 19.65 7.92 -9.98
CA TYR A 209 19.50 7.33 -11.33
C TYR A 209 19.86 8.32 -12.43
N LYS A 210 20.49 7.83 -13.51
CA LYS A 210 20.98 8.65 -14.64
C LYS A 210 19.90 9.52 -15.29
N GLU A 211 18.68 9.00 -15.43
CA GLU A 211 17.56 9.70 -16.07
C GLU A 211 16.52 10.23 -15.06
N SER A 212 16.79 10.15 -13.76
CA SER A 212 15.86 10.59 -12.70
C SER A 212 15.39 12.02 -12.94
N HIS A 213 16.32 12.92 -13.25
CA HIS A 213 16.03 14.35 -13.44
C HIS A 213 15.14 14.61 -14.65
N THR A 214 15.41 13.95 -15.77
CA THR A 214 14.59 14.08 -17.00
C THR A 214 13.16 13.62 -16.75
N TYR A 215 12.98 12.49 -16.07
CA TYR A 215 11.66 11.96 -15.75
C TYR A 215 10.94 12.79 -14.68
N LEU A 216 11.66 13.34 -13.71
CA LEU A 216 11.11 14.29 -12.75
C LEU A 216 10.52 15.51 -13.45
N VAL A 217 11.22 16.08 -14.44
CA VAL A 217 10.71 17.20 -15.24
C VAL A 217 9.44 16.80 -16.02
N LYS A 218 9.42 15.60 -16.64
CA LYS A 218 8.22 15.08 -17.32
C LYS A 218 7.03 14.92 -16.36
N TYR A 219 7.26 14.38 -15.17
CA TYR A 219 6.22 14.23 -14.15
C TYR A 219 5.73 15.56 -13.61
N ARG A 220 6.61 16.55 -13.39
CA ARG A 220 6.21 17.91 -13.06
C ARG A 220 5.38 18.56 -14.16
N HIS A 221 5.71 18.30 -15.43
CA HIS A 221 4.89 18.79 -16.54
C HIS A 221 3.47 18.18 -16.51
N LEU A 222 3.36 16.86 -16.26
CA LEU A 222 2.06 16.20 -16.08
C LEU A 222 1.28 16.76 -14.89
N GLN A 223 1.95 17.01 -13.76
CA GLN A 223 1.35 17.64 -12.58
C GLN A 223 0.81 19.04 -12.91
N ASN A 224 1.63 19.90 -13.55
CA ASN A 224 1.21 21.24 -13.97
C ASN A 224 0.05 21.21 -14.97
N ARG A 225 0.03 20.22 -15.87
CA ARG A 225 -1.09 20.01 -16.79
C ARG A 225 -2.36 19.64 -16.03
N ALA A 226 -2.28 18.74 -15.04
CA ALA A 226 -3.42 18.34 -14.23
C ALA A 226 -3.94 19.51 -13.38
N ILE A 227 -3.04 20.29 -12.79
CA ILE A 227 -3.33 21.56 -12.09
C ILE A 227 -4.08 22.53 -13.01
N SER A 228 -3.65 22.65 -14.27
CA SER A 228 -4.29 23.54 -15.26
C SER A 228 -5.71 23.06 -15.62
N LEU A 229 -5.93 21.74 -15.74
CA LEU A 229 -7.26 21.17 -15.97
C LEU A 229 -8.19 21.42 -14.79
N ILE A 230 -7.68 21.24 -13.56
CA ILE A 230 -8.41 21.57 -12.33
C ILE A 230 -8.79 23.04 -12.31
N ARG A 231 -7.83 23.94 -12.54
CA ARG A 231 -8.08 25.39 -12.58
C ARG A 231 -9.17 25.69 -13.61
N SER A 232 -9.02 25.24 -14.85
CA SER A 232 -10.02 25.45 -15.90
C SER A 232 -11.41 24.93 -15.53
N TYR A 233 -11.51 23.76 -14.89
CA TYR A 233 -12.78 23.21 -14.44
C TYR A 233 -13.42 24.07 -13.35
N VAL A 234 -12.65 24.45 -12.32
CA VAL A 234 -13.15 25.29 -11.23
C VAL A 234 -13.58 26.66 -11.75
N THR A 235 -12.75 27.31 -12.56
CA THR A 235 -13.05 28.59 -13.21
C THR A 235 -14.31 28.48 -14.08
N HIS A 236 -14.51 27.38 -14.81
CA HIS A 236 -15.71 27.16 -15.62
C HIS A 236 -16.97 26.99 -14.77
N VAL A 237 -16.94 26.15 -13.73
CA VAL A 237 -18.10 25.95 -12.85
C VAL A 237 -18.46 27.24 -12.11
N LEU A 238 -17.46 27.98 -11.63
CA LEU A 238 -17.68 29.27 -11.00
C LEU A 238 -18.17 30.32 -11.99
N ASN A 239 -17.72 30.32 -13.26
CA ASN A 239 -18.18 31.26 -14.30
C ASN A 239 -19.65 31.02 -14.59
N HIS A 240 -19.99 29.75 -14.82
CA HIS A 240 -21.36 29.33 -15.05
C HIS A 240 -22.27 29.70 -13.87
N ALA A 241 -21.84 29.50 -12.62
CA ALA A 241 -22.60 29.93 -11.45
C ALA A 241 -22.75 31.46 -11.36
N THR A 242 -21.74 32.22 -11.78
CA THR A 242 -21.75 33.70 -11.78
C THR A 242 -22.64 34.25 -12.90
N GLU A 243 -22.57 33.70 -14.12
CA GLU A 243 -23.38 34.09 -15.27
C GLU A 243 -24.87 33.83 -15.02
N GLN A 244 -25.21 32.72 -14.37
CA GLN A 244 -26.59 32.42 -13.97
C GLN A 244 -27.17 33.39 -12.92
N MET A 245 -26.32 34.21 -12.28
CA MET A 245 -26.74 35.29 -11.37
C MET A 245 -26.83 36.64 -12.06
N LEU A 246 -25.89 36.92 -12.98
CA LEU A 246 -25.82 38.19 -13.69
C LEU A 246 -26.77 38.26 -14.89
N ALA A 247 -27.25 37.11 -15.39
CA ALA A 247 -28.24 37.07 -16.46
C ALA A 247 -29.54 37.73 -15.96
N PRO A 248 -29.96 38.87 -16.54
CA PRO A 248 -31.23 39.48 -16.21
C PRO A 248 -32.33 38.51 -16.64
N LYS A 249 -33.15 38.04 -15.70
CA LYS A 249 -34.42 37.44 -16.09
C LYS A 249 -35.29 38.58 -16.62
N ASP A 250 -35.49 38.61 -17.94
CA ASP A 250 -36.56 39.36 -18.63
C ASP A 250 -37.97 38.78 -18.28
N GLU A 251 -38.19 38.37 -17.03
CA GLU A 251 -39.48 37.86 -16.56
C GLU A 251 -40.03 38.82 -15.51
N ASP A 252 -40.92 39.68 -15.98
CA ASP A 252 -41.98 40.39 -15.29
C ASP A 252 -41.61 41.22 -14.05
N GLN A 253 -41.47 42.53 -14.32
CA GLN A 253 -41.74 43.60 -13.37
C GLN A 253 -43.17 43.43 -12.82
N ASN A 254 -43.36 42.82 -11.65
CA ASN A 254 -44.53 43.12 -10.80
C ASN A 254 -44.46 42.67 -9.33
N ASP A 255 -43.49 41.86 -8.89
CA ASP A 255 -43.43 41.47 -7.47
C ASP A 255 -42.31 42.19 -6.73
N GLN A 256 -42.62 43.38 -6.23
CA GLN A 256 -41.79 44.18 -5.33
C GLN A 256 -41.57 43.52 -3.95
N ASP A 257 -42.23 42.38 -3.67
CA ASP A 257 -42.33 41.76 -2.33
C ASP A 257 -41.38 40.57 -2.07
N ASN A 258 -40.52 40.16 -3.01
CA ASN A 258 -39.75 38.92 -2.86
C ASN A 258 -38.22 39.12 -2.82
N MET A 259 -37.71 40.10 -2.05
CA MET A 259 -36.27 40.22 -1.75
C MET A 259 -35.69 38.94 -1.12
N ASP A 260 -36.46 38.27 -0.26
CA ASP A 260 -36.07 36.98 0.35
C ASP A 260 -36.00 35.84 -0.67
N THR A 261 -36.87 35.85 -1.68
CA THR A 261 -36.88 34.84 -2.75
C THR A 261 -35.75 35.09 -3.73
N ALA A 262 -35.44 36.36 -4.03
CA ALA A 262 -34.26 36.73 -4.79
C ALA A 262 -33.00 36.29 -4.05
N TYR A 263 -32.87 36.57 -2.74
CA TYR A 263 -31.75 36.16 -1.89
C TYR A 263 -31.60 34.63 -1.81
N ALA A 264 -32.70 33.88 -1.61
CA ALA A 264 -32.69 32.42 -1.63
C ALA A 264 -32.25 31.86 -3.00
N VAL A 265 -32.62 32.50 -4.11
CA VAL A 265 -32.15 32.14 -5.46
C VAL A 265 -30.67 32.52 -5.66
N TYR A 266 -30.21 33.64 -5.08
CA TYR A 266 -28.82 34.11 -5.11
C TYR A 266 -27.83 33.20 -4.34
N PHE A 267 -28.27 32.53 -3.29
CA PHE A 267 -27.41 31.58 -2.57
C PHE A 267 -27.63 30.15 -3.06
N GLY A 268 -28.86 29.76 -3.40
CA GLY A 268 -29.21 28.40 -3.81
C GLY A 268 -28.49 27.92 -5.07
N LYS A 269 -28.29 28.77 -6.08
CA LYS A 269 -27.58 28.37 -7.32
C LYS A 269 -26.08 28.13 -7.11
N PHE A 270 -25.41 28.93 -6.27
CA PHE A 270 -24.01 28.65 -5.90
C PHE A 270 -23.92 27.40 -5.02
N GLN A 271 -24.84 27.25 -4.07
CA GLN A 271 -24.90 26.07 -3.20
C GLN A 271 -25.12 24.77 -4.00
N ALA A 272 -25.88 24.80 -5.10
CA ALA A 272 -26.06 23.65 -5.99
C ALA A 272 -24.77 23.21 -6.70
N ALA A 273 -23.82 24.13 -6.95
CA ALA A 273 -22.51 23.83 -7.52
C ALA A 273 -21.48 23.37 -6.46
N ALA A 274 -21.73 23.67 -5.18
CA ALA A 274 -20.84 23.37 -4.06
C ALA A 274 -20.45 21.88 -3.92
N PRO A 275 -21.35 20.89 -3.95
CA PRO A 275 -20.96 19.49 -3.73
C PRO A 275 -19.96 18.98 -4.78
N LYS A 276 -20.12 19.37 -6.05
CA LYS A 276 -19.22 18.97 -7.14
C LYS A 276 -17.84 19.61 -7.01
N LEU A 277 -17.79 20.87 -6.58
CA LEU A 277 -16.53 21.58 -6.36
C LEU A 277 -15.85 21.11 -5.08
N LYS A 278 -16.61 20.82 -4.03
CA LYS A 278 -16.10 20.35 -2.74
C LYS A 278 -15.31 19.06 -2.88
N MET A 279 -15.76 18.10 -3.69
CA MET A 279 -15.02 16.85 -3.94
C MET A 279 -13.63 17.11 -4.54
N VAL A 280 -13.53 18.05 -5.49
CA VAL A 280 -12.25 18.40 -6.13
C VAL A 280 -11.38 19.23 -5.18
N ILE A 281 -11.98 20.18 -4.45
CA ILE A 281 -11.29 21.07 -3.51
C ILE A 281 -10.74 20.27 -2.32
N SER A 282 -11.47 19.31 -1.75
CA SER A 282 -10.99 18.50 -0.63
C SER A 282 -9.76 17.67 -0.98
N GLU A 283 -9.71 17.14 -2.20
CA GLU A 283 -8.52 16.45 -2.72
C GLU A 283 -7.33 17.39 -2.89
N ILE A 284 -7.57 18.63 -3.31
CA ILE A 284 -6.52 19.66 -3.42
C ILE A 284 -6.05 20.11 -2.03
N GLU A 285 -6.95 20.29 -1.07
CA GLU A 285 -6.63 20.66 0.32
C GLU A 285 -5.73 19.61 0.97
N SER A 286 -6.07 18.31 0.83
CA SER A 286 -5.24 17.20 1.31
C SER A 286 -3.84 17.17 0.67
N ARG A 287 -3.74 17.50 -0.62
CA ARG A 287 -2.46 17.52 -1.36
C ARG A 287 -1.65 18.79 -1.11
N ALA A 288 -2.29 19.91 -0.79
CA ALA A 288 -1.65 21.20 -0.51
C ALA A 288 -0.76 21.14 0.75
N GLU A 289 -1.07 20.26 1.71
CA GLU A 289 -0.23 20.06 2.91
C GLU A 289 1.16 19.51 2.57
N LYS A 290 1.28 18.73 1.49
CA LYS A 290 2.52 18.03 1.11
C LYS A 290 3.28 18.71 -0.03
N ASN A 291 2.57 19.44 -0.89
CA ASN A 291 3.10 19.95 -2.15
C ASN A 291 2.78 21.45 -2.30
N ALA A 292 3.83 22.27 -2.40
CA ALA A 292 3.70 23.73 -2.54
C ALA A 292 2.95 24.17 -3.81
N ASP A 293 3.06 23.43 -4.91
CA ASP A 293 2.35 23.75 -6.15
C ASP A 293 0.83 23.65 -5.99
N TYR A 294 0.33 22.67 -5.23
CA TYR A 294 -1.09 22.56 -4.90
C TYR A 294 -1.54 23.62 -3.89
N ALA A 295 -0.67 24.03 -2.96
CA ALA A 295 -0.96 25.16 -2.08
C ALA A 295 -1.12 26.48 -2.85
N SER A 296 -0.29 26.71 -3.87
CA SER A 296 -0.42 27.87 -4.76
C SER A 296 -1.72 27.83 -5.56
N LEU A 297 -2.08 26.65 -6.10
CA LEU A 297 -3.35 26.45 -6.79
C LEU A 297 -4.56 26.71 -5.87
N LEU A 298 -4.52 26.23 -4.63
CA LEU A 298 -5.59 26.45 -3.65
C LEU A 298 -5.77 27.94 -3.36
N SER A 299 -4.67 28.68 -3.16
CA SER A 299 -4.71 30.14 -2.97
C SER A 299 -5.28 30.86 -4.19
N ASP A 300 -4.90 30.46 -5.40
CA ASP A 300 -5.45 31.00 -6.65
C ASP A 300 -6.96 30.74 -6.75
N ILE A 301 -7.41 29.52 -6.45
CA ILE A 301 -8.84 29.15 -6.49
C ILE A 301 -9.64 29.96 -5.47
N GLN A 302 -9.12 30.13 -4.25
CA GLN A 302 -9.76 30.94 -3.21
C GLN A 302 -9.86 32.41 -3.63
N ARG A 303 -8.81 32.98 -4.26
CA ARG A 303 -8.84 34.34 -4.79
C ARG A 303 -9.81 34.49 -5.96
N GLU A 304 -9.86 33.53 -6.89
CA GLU A 304 -10.83 33.53 -7.98
C GLU A 304 -12.27 33.46 -7.46
N TYR A 305 -12.53 32.61 -6.47
CA TYR A 305 -13.82 32.52 -5.79
C TYR A 305 -14.21 33.86 -5.16
N ALA A 306 -13.34 34.44 -4.34
CA ALA A 306 -13.55 35.73 -3.69
C ALA A 306 -13.82 36.86 -4.69
N ALA A 307 -13.04 36.93 -5.78
CA ALA A 307 -13.22 37.94 -6.82
C ALA A 307 -14.58 37.84 -7.53
N ARG A 308 -15.10 36.62 -7.74
CA ARG A 308 -16.42 36.42 -8.37
C ARG A 308 -17.55 36.74 -7.42
N ARG A 309 -17.43 36.33 -6.15
CA ARG A 309 -18.39 36.70 -5.11
C ARG A 309 -18.43 38.21 -4.93
N TRP A 310 -17.29 38.89 -4.91
CA TRP A 310 -17.21 40.35 -4.91
C TRP A 310 -18.00 41.01 -6.04
N ARG A 311 -17.89 40.50 -7.27
CA ARG A 311 -18.64 41.06 -8.41
C ARG A 311 -20.16 40.93 -8.25
N VAL A 312 -20.64 39.87 -7.61
CA VAL A 312 -22.09 39.62 -7.44
C VAL A 312 -22.60 40.27 -6.15
N ALA A 313 -22.05 39.90 -5.01
CA ALA A 313 -22.47 40.37 -3.69
C ALA A 313 -22.04 41.82 -3.43
N GLY A 314 -20.88 42.26 -3.91
CA GLY A 314 -20.41 43.65 -3.75
C GLY A 314 -21.30 44.64 -4.51
N ALA A 315 -21.75 44.28 -5.72
CA ALA A 315 -22.70 45.10 -6.47
C ALA A 315 -24.08 45.17 -5.79
N ALA A 316 -24.58 44.04 -5.26
CA ALA A 316 -25.86 43.98 -4.56
C ALA A 316 -25.84 44.74 -3.24
N THR A 317 -24.80 44.56 -2.42
CA THR A 317 -24.65 45.26 -1.13
C THR A 317 -24.39 46.74 -1.33
N GLY A 318 -23.52 47.14 -2.27
CA GLY A 318 -23.30 48.55 -2.62
C GLY A 318 -24.58 49.22 -3.14
N GLY A 319 -25.34 48.52 -4.00
CA GLY A 319 -26.63 48.98 -4.50
C GLY A 319 -27.69 49.11 -3.40
N ALA A 320 -27.75 48.19 -2.45
CA ALA A 320 -28.66 48.28 -1.30
C ALA A 320 -28.28 49.41 -0.33
N LEU A 321 -26.99 49.65 -0.11
CA LEU A 321 -26.48 50.72 0.75
C LEU A 321 -26.78 52.12 0.17
N VAL A 322 -26.66 52.27 -1.16
CA VAL A 322 -26.95 53.55 -1.84
C VAL A 322 -28.45 53.69 -2.15
N GLY A 323 -29.10 52.60 -2.58
CA GLY A 323 -30.52 52.56 -2.94
C GLY A 323 -31.47 52.68 -1.75
N GLY A 324 -31.07 52.17 -0.57
CA GLY A 324 -31.78 52.40 0.69
C GLY A 324 -31.82 53.87 1.12
N ALA A 325 -30.91 54.70 0.59
CA ALA A 325 -30.95 56.16 0.75
C ALA A 325 -31.83 56.87 -0.30
N ALA A 326 -32.22 56.19 -1.38
CA ALA A 326 -32.92 56.77 -2.54
C ALA A 326 -34.39 56.35 -2.68
N ALA A 327 -34.86 55.38 -1.90
CA ALA A 327 -36.22 54.85 -1.99
C ALA A 327 -37.25 55.72 -1.24
N GLY A 328 -37.59 56.90 -1.79
CA GLY A 328 -38.90 57.59 -1.65
C GLY A 328 -39.52 57.87 -0.26
N ALA A 329 -38.86 57.50 0.83
CA ALA A 329 -39.33 57.63 2.21
C ALA A 329 -38.74 58.90 2.87
N PRO A 330 -39.39 59.46 3.92
CA PRO A 330 -38.90 60.64 4.65
C PRO A 330 -37.43 60.48 5.07
N PRO A 331 -36.68 61.60 5.28
CA PRO A 331 -35.24 61.54 5.54
C PRO A 331 -34.97 60.53 6.65
N PRO A 332 -34.29 59.40 6.36
CA PRO A 332 -34.13 58.36 7.34
C PRO A 332 -33.30 58.92 8.49
N ASP A 333 -33.72 58.65 9.73
CA ASP A 333 -32.90 58.94 10.89
C ASP A 333 -31.52 58.30 10.66
N HIS A 334 -30.45 59.10 10.71
CA HIS A 334 -29.08 58.63 10.46
C HIS A 334 -28.74 57.38 11.30
N CYS A 335 -29.31 57.30 12.51
CA CYS A 335 -29.21 56.17 13.42
C CYS A 335 -29.91 54.90 12.90
N SER A 336 -31.11 55.02 12.31
CA SER A 336 -31.82 53.87 11.73
C SER A 336 -31.14 53.37 10.45
N GLN A 337 -30.63 54.29 9.63
CA GLN A 337 -29.84 53.95 8.44
C GLN A 337 -28.54 53.24 8.80
N LEU A 338 -27.82 53.72 9.83
CA LEU A 338 -26.62 53.05 10.32
C LEU A 338 -26.93 51.63 10.80
N ARG A 339 -27.96 51.47 11.65
CA ARG A 339 -28.37 50.14 12.17
C ARG A 339 -28.71 49.18 11.03
N ALA A 340 -29.51 49.62 10.06
CA ALA A 340 -29.90 48.81 8.90
C ALA A 340 -28.69 48.44 8.02
N ALA A 341 -27.75 49.37 7.81
CA ALA A 341 -26.56 49.13 7.02
C ALA A 341 -25.59 48.15 7.71
N CYS A 342 -25.38 48.31 9.03
CA CYS A 342 -24.57 47.39 9.83
C CYS A 342 -25.22 46.00 9.94
N SER A 343 -26.54 45.92 10.14
CA SER A 343 -27.24 44.62 10.19
C SER A 343 -27.19 43.91 8.84
N LEU A 344 -27.42 44.62 7.73
CA LEU A 344 -27.31 44.06 6.39
C LEU A 344 -25.92 43.50 6.13
N LEU A 345 -24.86 44.25 6.47
CA LEU A 345 -23.49 43.76 6.31
C LEU A 345 -23.16 42.59 7.23
N ALA A 346 -23.66 42.61 8.47
CA ALA A 346 -23.45 41.50 9.40
C ALA A 346 -24.09 40.20 8.87
N HIS A 347 -25.30 40.27 8.33
CA HIS A 347 -25.95 39.14 7.67
C HIS A 347 -25.18 38.70 6.42
N ALA A 348 -24.82 39.63 5.54
CA ALA A 348 -24.04 39.32 4.34
C ALA A 348 -22.69 38.64 4.68
N CYS A 349 -21.96 39.14 5.69
CA CYS A 349 -20.69 38.52 6.12
C CYS A 349 -20.89 37.10 6.65
N ARG A 350 -21.95 36.87 7.44
CA ARG A 350 -22.28 35.52 7.97
C ARG A 350 -22.65 34.55 6.85
N ASP A 351 -23.46 34.99 5.90
CA ASP A 351 -23.92 34.17 4.80
C ASP A 351 -22.79 33.85 3.81
N GLU A 352 -21.92 34.82 3.51
CA GLU A 352 -20.72 34.58 2.69
C GLU A 352 -19.73 33.64 3.38
N CYS A 353 -19.55 33.76 4.70
CA CYS A 353 -18.76 32.79 5.47
C CYS A 353 -19.37 31.39 5.41
N ALA A 354 -20.68 31.26 5.64
CA ALA A 354 -21.38 29.98 5.58
C ALA A 354 -21.27 29.35 4.18
N LEU A 355 -21.44 30.15 3.13
CA LEU A 355 -21.27 29.74 1.75
C LEU A 355 -19.84 29.28 1.48
N TYR A 356 -18.83 30.01 1.95
CA TYR A 356 -17.43 29.63 1.80
C TYR A 356 -17.15 28.23 2.39
N TYR A 357 -17.66 27.95 3.60
CA TYR A 357 -17.50 26.63 4.24
C TYR A 357 -18.28 25.49 3.56
N HIS A 358 -19.20 25.80 2.64
CA HIS A 358 -19.78 24.79 1.76
C HIS A 358 -18.81 24.33 0.65
N PHE A 359 -17.84 25.17 0.26
CA PHE A 359 -16.85 24.84 -0.77
C PHE A 359 -15.50 24.41 -0.20
N PHE A 360 -15.03 25.10 0.83
CA PHE A 360 -13.70 24.96 1.43
C PHE A 360 -13.79 24.48 2.88
N THR A 361 -12.79 23.76 3.35
CA THR A 361 -12.72 23.30 4.74
C THR A 361 -11.90 24.27 5.59
N ASN A 362 -10.86 24.86 5.00
CA ASN A 362 -9.89 25.69 5.70
C ASN A 362 -10.17 27.19 5.55
N PRO A 363 -9.97 28.00 6.61
CA PRO A 363 -10.05 29.46 6.50
C PRO A 363 -8.95 29.98 5.57
N SER A 364 -9.25 31.06 4.84
CA SER A 364 -8.34 31.64 3.85
C SER A 364 -8.17 33.15 4.04
N PRO A 365 -6.95 33.68 3.87
CA PRO A 365 -6.73 35.13 3.87
C PRO A 365 -7.50 35.83 2.74
N ALA A 366 -7.78 35.14 1.62
CA ALA A 366 -8.55 35.72 0.52
C ALA A 366 -10.03 35.96 0.90
N LEU A 367 -10.57 35.16 1.83
CA LEU A 367 -11.91 35.40 2.39
C LEU A 367 -11.91 36.65 3.26
N ASP A 368 -10.91 36.81 4.12
CA ASP A 368 -10.80 37.98 5.00
C ASP A 368 -10.63 39.28 4.20
N GLU A 369 -9.77 39.28 3.17
CA GLU A 369 -9.60 40.42 2.25
C GLU A 369 -10.92 40.76 1.53
N TYR A 370 -11.68 39.75 1.11
CA TYR A 370 -12.99 39.95 0.49
C TYR A 370 -14.02 40.55 1.47
N LEU A 371 -14.14 40.00 2.68
CA LEU A 371 -15.04 40.54 3.70
C LEU A 371 -14.65 41.98 4.09
N GLN A 372 -13.35 42.28 4.14
CA GLN A 372 -12.85 43.63 4.37
C GLN A 372 -13.22 44.58 3.23
N SER A 373 -13.14 44.14 1.97
CA SER A 373 -13.56 44.95 0.82
C SER A 373 -15.06 45.29 0.87
N LEU A 374 -15.93 44.38 1.31
CA LEU A 374 -17.36 44.63 1.55
C LEU A 374 -17.56 45.68 2.63
N CYS A 375 -16.85 45.54 3.75
CA CYS A 375 -16.91 46.50 4.86
C CYS A 375 -16.35 47.88 4.49
N THR A 376 -15.43 47.95 3.52
CA THR A 376 -14.85 49.23 3.06
C THR A 376 -15.88 50.05 2.28
N GLY A 377 -16.74 49.42 1.47
CA GLY A 377 -17.84 50.13 0.81
C GLY A 377 -18.83 50.75 1.80
N LEU A 378 -19.13 50.05 2.90
CA LEU A 378 -19.92 50.59 4.01
C LEU A 378 -19.21 51.77 4.69
N TYR A 379 -17.91 51.63 4.96
CA TYR A 379 -17.09 52.69 5.56
C TYR A 379 -17.17 53.98 4.74
N GLU A 380 -16.94 53.91 3.43
CA GLU A 380 -16.93 55.09 2.55
C GLU A 380 -18.31 55.79 2.51
N SER A 381 -19.38 55.02 2.43
CA SER A 381 -20.76 55.56 2.40
C SER A 381 -21.12 56.26 3.72
N LEU A 382 -20.91 55.58 4.86
CA LEU A 382 -21.27 56.12 6.18
C LEU A 382 -20.35 57.26 6.60
N ARG A 383 -19.05 57.20 6.27
CA ARG A 383 -18.11 58.29 6.56
C ARG A 383 -18.54 59.59 5.89
N SER A 384 -18.99 59.51 4.63
CA SER A 384 -19.56 60.65 3.92
C SER A 384 -20.75 61.25 4.69
N GLN A 385 -21.65 60.42 5.21
CA GLN A 385 -22.80 60.88 6.00
C GLN A 385 -22.36 61.53 7.32
N ILE A 386 -21.48 60.88 8.11
CA ILE A 386 -21.02 61.36 9.42
C ILE A 386 -20.41 62.76 9.34
N ILE A 387 -19.65 63.06 8.28
CA ILE A 387 -19.02 64.38 8.09
C ILE A 387 -20.06 65.50 7.96
N HIS A 388 -21.24 65.21 7.40
CA HIS A 388 -22.30 66.20 7.18
C HIS A 388 -23.24 66.38 8.37
N ILE A 389 -23.18 65.48 9.38
CA ILE A 389 -24.01 65.59 10.57
C ILE A 389 -23.56 66.78 11.42
N ASN A 390 -24.55 67.58 11.84
CA ASN A 390 -24.37 68.81 12.59
C ASN A 390 -24.91 68.73 14.03
N HIS A 391 -25.87 67.85 14.28
CA HIS A 391 -26.54 67.66 15.57
C HIS A 391 -25.69 66.79 16.50
N LEU A 392 -25.40 67.31 17.70
CA LEU A 392 -24.59 66.60 18.70
C LEU A 392 -25.29 65.33 19.22
N GLU A 393 -26.60 65.40 19.43
CA GLU A 393 -27.39 64.28 19.95
C GLU A 393 -27.33 63.07 19.02
N THR A 394 -27.48 63.30 17.70
CA THR A 394 -27.35 62.25 16.68
C THR A 394 -25.94 61.67 16.65
N LEU A 395 -24.89 62.50 16.75
CA LEU A 395 -23.50 62.00 16.79
C LEU A 395 -23.21 61.17 18.05
N ALA A 396 -23.75 61.57 19.20
CA ALA A 396 -23.62 60.82 20.44
C ALA A 396 -24.36 59.47 20.36
N GLU A 397 -25.58 59.45 19.81
CA GLU A 397 -26.33 58.22 19.60
C GLU A 397 -25.60 57.27 18.63
N LEU A 398 -25.06 57.79 17.51
CA LEU A 398 -24.26 56.98 16.57
C LEU A 398 -23.03 56.35 17.25
N CYS A 399 -22.36 57.07 18.14
CA CYS A 399 -21.25 56.52 18.92
C CYS A 399 -21.70 55.37 19.84
N VAL A 400 -22.88 55.49 20.46
CA VAL A 400 -23.45 54.43 21.30
C VAL A 400 -23.84 53.22 20.46
N ILE A 401 -24.48 53.41 19.30
CA ILE A 401 -24.87 52.32 18.38
C ILE A 401 -23.63 51.55 17.91
N LEU A 402 -22.59 52.25 17.42
CA LEU A 402 -21.37 51.61 16.94
C LEU A 402 -20.66 50.85 18.05
N ARG A 403 -20.61 51.41 19.27
CA ARG A 403 -19.93 50.77 20.39
C ARG A 403 -20.71 49.58 20.95
N VAL A 404 -21.95 49.79 21.33
CA VAL A 404 -22.76 48.82 22.08
C VAL A 404 -23.40 47.81 21.12
N GLU A 405 -24.22 48.29 20.19
CA GLU A 405 -25.01 47.40 19.30
C GLU A 405 -24.13 46.68 18.27
N VAL A 406 -23.10 47.32 17.71
CA VAL A 406 -22.26 46.71 16.65
C VAL A 406 -21.03 46.01 17.22
N ILE A 407 -20.19 46.71 17.98
CA ILE A 407 -18.91 46.14 18.46
C ILE A 407 -19.14 45.15 19.61
N GLU A 408 -19.86 45.56 20.66
CA GLU A 408 -20.03 44.76 21.87
C GLU A 408 -21.03 43.59 21.66
N GLU A 409 -22.17 43.83 21.00
CA GLU A 409 -23.20 42.79 20.83
C GLU A 409 -23.02 41.90 19.59
N GLN A 410 -22.53 42.41 18.46
CA GLN A 410 -22.40 41.59 17.24
C GLN A 410 -20.98 41.05 17.04
N VAL A 411 -19.97 41.93 17.01
CA VAL A 411 -18.60 41.56 16.63
C VAL A 411 -17.90 40.71 17.70
N ASN A 412 -18.04 41.05 18.98
CA ASN A 412 -17.38 40.29 20.05
C ASN A 412 -17.94 38.86 20.20
N ASN A 413 -19.20 38.65 19.78
CA ASN A 413 -19.87 37.36 19.86
C ASN A 413 -19.61 36.47 18.64
N ASP A 414 -19.17 37.04 17.50
CA ASP A 414 -18.97 36.30 16.25
C ASP A 414 -17.63 36.67 15.58
N PRO A 415 -16.60 35.80 15.64
CA PRO A 415 -15.28 36.09 15.06
C PRO A 415 -15.32 36.26 13.53
N ARG A 416 -16.38 35.78 12.86
CA ARG A 416 -16.59 35.96 11.41
C ARG A 416 -16.82 37.42 11.03
N LEU A 417 -17.21 38.26 11.99
CA LEU A 417 -17.48 39.69 11.81
C LEU A 417 -16.25 40.57 12.10
N SER A 418 -15.04 40.00 12.14
CA SER A 418 -13.80 40.75 12.39
C SER A 418 -13.62 41.96 11.45
N ALA A 419 -13.90 41.77 10.15
CA ALA A 419 -13.84 42.84 9.14
C ALA A 419 -14.82 43.99 9.44
N LEU A 420 -16.07 43.65 9.80
CA LEU A 420 -17.09 44.62 10.21
C LEU A 420 -16.66 45.34 11.49
N GLY A 421 -16.04 44.64 12.42
CA GLY A 421 -15.50 45.20 13.65
C GLY A 421 -14.36 46.20 13.43
N GLN A 422 -13.50 45.98 12.44
CA GLN A 422 -12.46 46.95 12.07
C GLN A 422 -13.09 48.21 11.48
N CYS A 423 -14.05 48.06 10.56
CA CYS A 423 -14.80 49.16 9.97
C CYS A 423 -15.58 49.96 11.03
N ALA A 424 -16.31 49.29 11.92
CA ALA A 424 -17.10 49.93 12.97
C ALA A 424 -16.23 50.70 13.97
N ARG A 425 -15.04 50.20 14.30
CA ARG A 425 -14.08 50.93 15.16
C ARG A 425 -13.54 52.18 14.47
N ALA A 426 -13.23 52.11 13.18
CA ALA A 426 -12.79 53.27 12.41
C ALA A 426 -13.91 54.32 12.31
N LEU A 427 -15.15 53.91 12.01
CA LEU A 427 -16.31 54.81 12.00
C LEU A 427 -16.60 55.42 13.37
N LEU A 428 -16.42 54.66 14.45
CA LEU A 428 -16.60 55.16 15.81
C LEU A 428 -15.59 56.27 16.12
N GLN A 429 -14.33 56.09 15.72
CA GLN A 429 -13.31 57.13 15.87
C GLN A 429 -13.70 58.40 15.08
N ASP A 430 -14.09 58.25 13.81
CA ASP A 430 -14.51 59.38 12.97
C ASP A 430 -15.73 60.12 13.57
N ALA A 431 -16.72 59.38 14.09
CA ALA A 431 -17.89 59.94 14.75
C ALA A 431 -17.53 60.68 16.07
N GLN A 432 -16.61 60.12 16.86
CA GLN A 432 -16.12 60.75 18.08
C GLN A 432 -15.35 62.04 17.81
N GLU A 433 -14.44 62.04 16.83
CA GLU A 433 -13.71 63.23 16.40
C GLU A 433 -14.68 64.32 15.92
N ARG A 434 -15.69 63.94 15.12
CA ARG A 434 -16.73 64.85 14.66
C ARG A 434 -17.57 65.40 15.82
N LEU A 435 -17.94 64.58 16.80
CA LEU A 435 -18.69 64.98 17.99
C LEU A 435 -17.90 66.02 18.80
N VAL A 436 -16.62 65.77 19.06
CA VAL A 436 -15.73 66.69 19.78
C VAL A 436 -15.60 68.02 19.03
N TYR A 437 -15.39 67.96 17.71
CA TYR A 437 -15.33 69.16 16.87
C TYR A 437 -16.62 70.00 16.96
N ARG A 438 -17.79 69.37 16.81
CA ARG A 438 -19.09 70.05 16.88
C ARG A 438 -19.37 70.61 18.27
N ALA A 439 -19.00 69.88 19.33
CA ALA A 439 -19.10 70.37 20.71
C ALA A 439 -18.26 71.62 20.93
N HIS A 440 -17.01 71.62 20.45
CA HIS A 440 -16.14 72.79 20.56
C HIS A 440 -16.69 73.99 19.77
N VAL A 441 -17.21 73.78 18.56
CA VAL A 441 -17.86 74.84 17.76
C VAL A 441 -19.08 75.41 18.49
N HIS A 442 -19.95 74.55 19.03
CA HIS A 442 -21.14 74.96 19.78
C HIS A 442 -20.78 75.72 21.05
N LEU A 443 -19.81 75.25 21.85
CA LEU A 443 -19.34 75.95 23.05
C LEU A 443 -18.76 77.33 22.71
N ARG A 444 -18.02 77.44 21.60
CA ARG A 444 -17.44 78.71 21.18
C ARG A 444 -18.51 79.69 20.71
N ALA A 445 -19.47 79.25 19.91
CA ALA A 445 -20.51 80.10 19.35
C ALA A 445 -21.57 80.51 20.40
N ASP A 446 -22.09 79.52 21.14
CA ASP A 446 -23.31 79.69 21.94
C ASP A 446 -23.04 79.94 23.42
N VAL A 447 -21.80 79.77 23.90
CA VAL A 447 -21.42 80.07 25.29
C VAL A 447 -20.40 81.19 25.36
N LEU A 448 -19.24 81.03 24.70
CA LEU A 448 -18.14 82.00 24.81
C LEU A 448 -18.39 83.30 24.02
N LEU A 449 -19.01 83.19 22.85
CA LEU A 449 -19.33 84.33 21.98
C LEU A 449 -20.84 84.64 21.96
N TYR A 450 -21.57 84.17 22.97
CA TYR A 450 -23.01 84.35 23.05
C TYR A 450 -23.37 85.84 23.00
N ARG A 451 -24.19 86.21 22.02
CA ARG A 451 -24.79 87.53 21.95
C ARG A 451 -26.25 87.40 22.38
N PRO A 452 -26.64 87.96 23.53
CA PRO A 452 -28.00 87.82 24.03
C PRO A 452 -29.00 88.39 23.02
N ALA A 453 -30.05 87.60 22.74
CA ALA A 453 -31.12 88.04 21.88
C ALA A 453 -31.95 89.14 22.58
N HIS A 454 -32.65 89.98 21.81
CA HIS A 454 -33.50 91.04 22.38
C HIS A 454 -34.56 90.52 23.38
N GLY A 455 -34.95 89.24 23.27
CA GLY A 455 -35.87 88.57 24.22
C GLY A 455 -35.21 88.06 25.51
N ASP A 456 -33.88 87.93 25.56
CA ASP A 456 -33.13 87.53 26.76
C ASP A 456 -32.88 88.73 27.69
N LEU A 457 -32.85 89.93 27.11
CA LEU A 457 -32.69 91.21 27.81
C LEU A 457 -34.04 91.82 28.27
N ALA A 458 -35.15 91.08 28.12
CA ALA A 458 -36.51 91.54 28.42
C ALA A 458 -36.81 91.53 29.94
N TYR A 459 -36.08 92.34 30.70
CA TYR A 459 -36.36 92.68 32.10
C TYR A 459 -37.13 94.01 32.17
N PRO A 460 -38.21 94.18 32.98
CA PRO A 460 -38.69 93.32 34.08
C PRO A 460 -39.88 92.40 33.77
N SER A 461 -40.35 92.31 32.52
CA SER A 461 -41.58 91.58 32.14
C SER A 461 -41.59 90.05 32.33
N LYS A 462 -40.51 89.46 32.87
CA LYS A 462 -40.32 88.01 33.05
C LYS A 462 -40.12 87.56 34.51
N LEU A 463 -40.30 88.45 35.49
CA LEU A 463 -40.26 88.11 36.93
C LEU A 463 -41.62 87.73 37.49
#